data_AF-A0A1Y3XNU1-F1
#
_entry.id   AF-A0A1Y3XNU1-F1
#
_cell.length_a   1.000
_cell.length_b   1.000
_cell.length_c   1.000
_cell.angle_alpha   90.00
_cell.angle_beta   90.00
_cell.angle_gamma   90.00
#
_symmetry.space_group_name_H-M   'P 1'
#
loop_
_entity.id
_entity.type
_entity.pdbx_description
1 polymer ?
#
loop_
_entity_poly.entity_id
_entity_poly.type
_entity_poly.pdbx_seq_one_letter_code
_entity_poly.pdbx_strand_id
1 'polypeptide(L)'
;MTDKQQVAGNDEMKEFTPEELEMLSFGLIGSAGQARSLAFSALKAARAGDFEHADELITQSKEAAIASHDQQTKLLVREANGIHTPVDVMLVHAQDHLMTAMLAQELIEELIHLYRCKEDRACAGPVAEDTQA
;
A
#
# COMPACT_ATOMS: atom_id res chain seq x y z
N MET A 1 1.19 -5.39 47.00
CA MET A 1 1.20 -4.54 45.79
C MET A 1 2.66 -4.23 45.51
N THR A 2 3.25 -4.96 44.56
CA THR A 2 4.51 -4.57 43.93
C THR A 2 4.41 -5.01 42.48
N ASP A 3 4.80 -4.07 41.63
CA ASP A 3 4.25 -3.84 40.31
C ASP A 3 4.60 -4.88 39.26
N LYS A 4 3.57 -5.15 38.45
CA LYS A 4 3.69 -5.71 37.10
C LYS A 4 4.21 -4.60 36.18
N GLN A 5 5.51 -4.42 36.05
CA GLN A 5 6.04 -3.56 34.98
C GLN A 5 7.49 -3.85 34.63
N GLN A 6 7.73 -4.99 33.96
CA GLN A 6 9.03 -5.20 33.32
C GLN A 6 8.99 -6.25 32.21
N VAL A 7 8.32 -6.00 31.06
CA VAL A 7 8.62 -6.80 29.84
C VAL A 7 8.41 -6.06 28.50
N ALA A 8 7.99 -4.79 28.44
CA ALA A 8 7.76 -4.11 27.16
C ALA A 8 8.63 -2.84 27.06
N GLY A 9 9.88 -2.98 26.60
CA GLY A 9 10.74 -1.80 26.46
C GLY A 9 12.06 -1.94 25.69
N ASN A 10 12.50 -3.15 25.31
CA ASN A 10 13.85 -3.32 24.74
C ASN A 10 13.90 -3.70 23.25
N ASP A 11 12.80 -4.11 22.62
CA ASP A 11 12.83 -4.63 21.24
C ASP A 11 12.60 -3.51 20.18
N GLU A 12 11.86 -2.46 20.51
CA GLU A 12 11.53 -1.38 19.57
C GLU A 12 12.66 -0.35 19.38
N MET A 13 13.73 -0.41 20.19
CA MET A 13 14.86 0.54 20.16
C MET A 13 16.14 -0.07 19.56
N LYS A 14 16.04 -1.23 18.89
CA LYS A 14 17.18 -1.90 18.29
C LYS A 14 17.41 -1.38 16.86
N GLU A 15 18.65 -1.06 16.51
CA GLU A 15 19.03 -0.77 15.12
C GLU A 15 18.78 -2.00 14.25
N PHE A 16 18.33 -1.78 13.00
CA PHE A 16 18.20 -2.88 12.04
C PHE A 16 19.58 -3.39 11.62
N THR A 17 19.73 -4.70 11.59
CA THR A 17 20.86 -5.35 10.93
C THR A 17 20.71 -5.26 9.40
N PRO A 18 21.81 -5.33 8.63
CA PRO A 18 21.74 -5.36 7.17
C PRO A 18 20.83 -6.47 6.63
N GLU A 19 20.87 -7.66 7.23
CA GLU A 19 20.04 -8.80 6.84
C GLU A 19 18.55 -8.56 7.10
N GLU A 20 18.20 -7.90 8.22
CA GLU A 20 16.80 -7.53 8.51
C GLU A 20 16.27 -6.48 7.53
N LEU A 21 17.07 -5.50 7.13
CA LEU A 21 16.71 -4.51 6.10
C LEU A 21 16.53 -5.14 4.73
N GLU A 22 17.40 -6.08 4.37
CA GLU A 22 17.30 -6.82 3.11
C GLU A 22 16.02 -7.66 3.07
N MET A 23 15.72 -8.40 4.14
CA MET A 23 14.47 -9.17 4.26
C MET A 23 13.23 -8.28 4.19
N LEU A 24 13.26 -7.14 4.87
CA LEU A 24 12.20 -6.14 4.80
C LEU A 24 12.01 -5.64 3.37
N SER A 25 13.10 -5.28 2.69
CA SER A 25 13.08 -4.78 1.31
C SER A 25 12.49 -5.81 0.35
N PHE A 26 12.87 -7.09 0.46
CA PHE A 26 12.28 -8.14 -0.37
C PHE A 26 10.79 -8.36 -0.08
N GLY A 27 10.37 -8.28 1.18
CA GLY A 27 8.97 -8.36 1.57
C GLY A 27 8.14 -7.24 0.92
N LEU A 28 8.62 -6.00 1.03
CA LEU A 28 8.02 -4.82 0.42
C LEU A 28 7.91 -4.96 -1.11
N ILE A 29 9.00 -5.37 -1.79
CA ILE A 29 9.02 -5.56 -3.25
C ILE A 29 8.00 -6.63 -3.68
N GLY A 30 7.97 -7.77 -2.99
CA GLY A 30 7.08 -8.88 -3.34
C GLY A 30 5.60 -8.48 -3.23
N SER A 31 5.22 -7.87 -2.11
CA SER A 31 3.85 -7.41 -1.87
C SER A 31 3.46 -6.26 -2.82
N ALA A 32 4.36 -5.30 -3.07
CA ALA A 32 4.12 -4.23 -4.04
C ALA A 32 3.92 -4.79 -5.46
N GLY A 33 4.73 -5.78 -5.86
CA GLY A 33 4.61 -6.46 -7.15
C GLY A 33 3.27 -7.20 -7.29
N GLN A 34 2.81 -7.86 -6.23
CA GLN A 34 1.51 -8.52 -6.19
C GLN A 34 0.37 -7.50 -6.28
N ALA A 35 0.38 -6.44 -5.46
CA ALA A 35 -0.61 -5.38 -5.47
C ALA A 35 -0.72 -4.77 -6.87
N ARG A 36 0.41 -4.32 -7.45
CA ARG A 36 0.42 -3.76 -8.80
C ARG A 36 -0.16 -4.74 -9.84
N SER A 37 0.20 -6.02 -9.78
CA SER A 37 -0.31 -7.01 -10.73
C SER A 37 -1.82 -7.21 -10.62
N LEU A 38 -2.35 -7.23 -9.40
CA LEU A 38 -3.80 -7.32 -9.13
C LEU A 38 -4.54 -6.07 -9.63
N ALA A 39 -4.03 -4.87 -9.34
CA ALA A 39 -4.62 -3.62 -9.82
C ALA A 39 -4.72 -3.60 -11.36
N PHE A 40 -3.63 -3.93 -12.07
CA PHE A 40 -3.66 -3.98 -13.53
C PHE A 40 -4.56 -5.10 -14.09
N SER A 41 -4.80 -6.16 -13.31
CA SER A 41 -5.77 -7.20 -13.67
C SER A 41 -7.22 -6.70 -13.49
N ALA A 42 -7.49 -5.93 -12.43
CA ALA A 42 -8.77 -5.25 -12.22
C ALA A 42 -9.11 -4.32 -13.39
N LEU A 43 -8.13 -3.53 -13.85
CA LEU A 43 -8.29 -2.67 -15.02
C LEU A 43 -8.63 -3.48 -16.29
N LYS A 44 -8.02 -4.65 -16.48
CA LYS A 44 -8.34 -5.53 -17.62
C LYS A 44 -9.76 -6.08 -17.54
N ALA A 45 -10.23 -6.47 -16.36
CA ALA A 45 -11.59 -6.94 -16.13
C ALA A 45 -12.62 -5.83 -16.42
N ALA A 46 -12.41 -4.62 -15.88
CA ALA A 46 -13.27 -3.47 -16.15
C ALA A 46 -13.31 -3.07 -17.63
N ARG A 47 -12.18 -3.19 -18.35
CA ARG A 47 -12.14 -2.98 -19.81
C ARG A 47 -12.99 -3.99 -20.59
N ALA A 48 -13.25 -5.16 -20.02
CA ALA A 48 -14.11 -6.19 -20.59
C ALA A 48 -15.59 -6.06 -20.15
N GLY A 49 -15.91 -5.05 -19.33
CA GLY A 49 -17.25 -4.87 -18.72
C GLY A 49 -17.49 -5.74 -17.48
N ASP A 50 -16.50 -6.51 -17.03
CA ASP A 50 -16.60 -7.34 -15.84
C ASP A 50 -16.23 -6.54 -14.59
N PHE A 51 -17.19 -5.71 -14.15
CA PHE A 51 -17.01 -4.78 -13.05
C PHE A 51 -17.02 -5.43 -11.67
N GLU A 52 -17.73 -6.54 -11.51
CA GLU A 52 -17.76 -7.31 -10.27
C GLU A 52 -16.38 -7.91 -10.01
N HIS A 53 -15.80 -8.57 -11.01
CA HIS A 53 -14.45 -9.12 -10.88
C HIS A 53 -13.38 -8.03 -10.75
N ALA A 54 -13.57 -6.87 -11.39
CA ALA A 54 -12.69 -5.72 -11.19
C ALA A 54 -12.66 -5.25 -9.73
N ASP A 55 -13.81 -5.19 -9.06
CA ASP A 55 -13.91 -4.79 -7.65
C ASP A 55 -13.25 -5.82 -6.71
N GLU A 56 -13.41 -7.10 -7.00
CA GLU A 56 -12.73 -8.16 -6.25
C GLU A 56 -11.20 -8.02 -6.36
N LEU A 57 -10.69 -7.83 -7.57
CA LEU A 57 -9.26 -7.73 -7.84
C LEU A 57 -8.65 -6.47 -7.24
N ILE A 58 -9.34 -5.32 -7.27
CA ILE A 58 -8.83 -4.09 -6.66
C ILE A 58 -8.83 -4.19 -5.12
N THR A 59 -9.82 -4.87 -4.55
CA THR A 59 -9.85 -5.15 -3.10
C THR A 59 -8.67 -6.03 -2.70
N GLN A 60 -8.43 -7.14 -3.40
CA GLN A 60 -7.27 -8.00 -3.16
C GLN A 60 -5.94 -7.24 -3.37
N SER A 61 -5.90 -6.33 -4.34
CA SER A 61 -4.74 -5.46 -4.56
C SER A 61 -4.46 -4.60 -3.32
N LYS A 62 -5.49 -3.98 -2.73
CA LYS A 62 -5.35 -3.14 -1.53
C LYS A 62 -4.85 -3.97 -0.36
N GLU A 63 -5.46 -5.13 -0.13
CA GLU A 63 -5.05 -6.06 0.91
C GLU A 63 -3.58 -6.48 0.78
N ALA A 64 -3.13 -6.75 -0.45
CA ALA A 64 -1.74 -7.10 -0.72
C ALA A 64 -0.76 -5.99 -0.34
N ALA A 65 -1.15 -4.70 -0.46
CA ALA A 65 -0.30 -3.56 -0.12
C ALA A 65 -0.33 -3.17 1.37
N ILE A 66 -1.43 -3.44 2.10
CA ILE A 66 -1.64 -2.99 3.50
C ILE A 66 -0.48 -3.41 4.40
N ALA A 67 -0.11 -4.70 4.39
CA ALA A 67 0.92 -5.20 5.29
C ALA A 67 2.29 -4.52 5.05
N SER A 68 2.62 -4.20 3.81
CA SER A 68 3.86 -3.52 3.44
C SER A 68 3.81 -2.02 3.74
N HIS A 69 2.66 -1.39 3.52
CA HIS A 69 2.41 0.00 3.89
C HIS A 69 2.52 0.20 5.42
N ASP A 70 2.05 -0.76 6.22
CA ASP A 70 2.22 -0.72 7.68
C ASP A 70 3.69 -0.79 8.09
N GLN A 71 4.51 -1.61 7.40
CA GLN A 71 5.95 -1.66 7.67
C GLN A 71 6.66 -0.36 7.25
N GLN A 72 6.32 0.21 6.10
CA GLN A 72 6.82 1.52 5.67
C GLN A 72 6.44 2.61 6.69
N THR A 73 5.20 2.59 7.20
CA THR A 73 4.74 3.52 8.24
C THR A 73 5.56 3.38 9.52
N LYS A 74 5.87 2.16 9.95
CA LYS A 74 6.74 1.92 11.11
C LYS A 74 8.15 2.48 10.91
N LEU A 75 8.73 2.37 9.71
CA LEU A 75 10.03 2.99 9.42
C LEU A 75 9.98 4.51 9.59
N LEU A 76 8.94 5.16 9.05
CA LEU A 76 8.75 6.61 9.20
C LEU A 76 8.55 7.04 10.66
N VAL A 77 7.77 6.28 11.43
CA VAL A 77 7.55 6.55 12.87
C VAL A 77 8.86 6.40 13.65
N ARG A 78 9.69 5.41 13.34
CA ARG A 78 11.00 5.24 13.97
C ARG A 78 11.93 6.42 13.68
N GLU A 79 12.01 6.82 12.42
CA GLU A 79 12.79 7.98 11.98
C GLU A 79 12.34 9.27 12.70
N ALA A 80 11.03 9.49 12.80
CA ALA A 80 10.45 10.65 13.51
C ALA A 80 10.75 10.64 15.02
N ASN A 81 10.95 9.46 15.62
CA ASN A 81 11.36 9.31 17.02
C ASN A 81 12.89 9.39 17.22
N GLY A 82 13.65 9.71 16.18
CA GLY A 82 15.11 9.84 16.24
C GLY A 82 15.87 8.50 16.17
N ILE A 83 15.20 7.42 15.79
CA ILE A 83 15.81 6.11 15.56
C ILE A 83 16.09 5.97 14.06
N HIS A 84 17.29 6.39 13.66
CA HIS A 84 17.67 6.40 12.26
C HIS A 84 17.79 4.99 11.68
N THR A 85 17.18 4.76 10.53
CA THR A 85 17.32 3.50 9.79
C THR A 85 18.38 3.67 8.69
N PRO A 86 19.37 2.76 8.58
CA PRO A 86 20.32 2.78 7.47
C PRO A 86 19.59 2.71 6.13
N VAL A 87 19.81 3.70 5.27
CA VAL A 87 19.22 3.75 3.93
C VAL A 87 20.20 3.15 2.93
N ASP A 88 19.77 2.10 2.23
CA ASP A 88 20.47 1.53 1.10
C ASP A 88 19.61 1.59 -0.18
N VAL A 89 20.22 1.23 -1.31
CA VAL A 89 19.55 1.27 -2.62
C VAL A 89 18.38 0.28 -2.68
N MET A 90 18.45 -0.85 -1.96
CA MET A 90 17.41 -1.87 -1.97
C MET A 90 16.15 -1.39 -1.23
N LEU A 91 16.32 -0.74 -0.09
CA LEU A 91 15.24 -0.15 0.70
C LEU A 91 14.58 1.02 -0.04
N VAL A 92 15.37 1.85 -0.72
CA VAL A 92 14.83 2.90 -1.60
C VAL A 92 14.00 2.28 -2.73
N HIS A 93 14.56 1.29 -3.42
CA HIS A 93 13.87 0.60 -4.51
C HIS A 93 12.57 -0.07 -4.06
N ALA A 94 12.58 -0.68 -2.87
CA ALA A 94 11.42 -1.31 -2.27
C ALA A 94 10.29 -0.31 -1.98
N GLN A 95 10.62 0.86 -1.41
CA GLN A 95 9.66 1.95 -1.18
C GLN A 95 9.13 2.51 -2.49
N ASP A 96 9.98 2.67 -3.52
CA ASP A 96 9.54 3.11 -4.85
C ASP A 96 8.51 2.15 -5.46
N HIS A 97 8.74 0.83 -5.36
CA HIS A 97 7.76 -0.16 -5.83
C HIS A 97 6.43 -0.05 -5.09
N LEU A 98 6.46 0.06 -3.76
CA LEU A 98 5.24 0.14 -2.97
C LEU A 98 4.44 1.41 -3.29
N MET A 99 5.09 2.57 -3.28
CA MET A 99 4.41 3.84 -3.55
C MET A 99 3.88 3.92 -4.99
N THR A 100 4.62 3.39 -5.98
CA THR A 100 4.12 3.35 -7.37
C THR A 100 3.01 2.33 -7.57
N ALA A 101 3.00 1.22 -6.81
CA ALA A 101 1.88 0.29 -6.80
C ALA A 101 0.62 0.94 -6.22
N MET A 102 0.74 1.66 -5.10
CA MET A 102 -0.37 2.38 -4.49
C MET A 102 -0.94 3.47 -5.40
N LEU A 103 -0.07 4.28 -6.00
CA LEU A 103 -0.50 5.27 -7.00
C LEU A 103 -1.22 4.59 -8.19
N ALA A 104 -0.74 3.43 -8.63
CA ALA A 104 -1.43 2.69 -9.69
C ALA A 104 -2.83 2.21 -9.25
N GLN A 105 -3.04 1.84 -7.99
CA GLN A 105 -4.35 1.48 -7.47
C GLN A 105 -5.32 2.66 -7.52
N GLU A 106 -4.92 3.81 -6.99
CA GLU A 106 -5.71 5.05 -6.99
C GLU A 106 -6.12 5.43 -8.42
N LEU A 107 -5.17 5.45 -9.36
CA LEU A 107 -5.45 5.77 -10.75
C LEU A 107 -6.34 4.73 -11.43
N ILE A 108 -6.15 3.45 -11.13
CA ILE A 108 -6.93 2.37 -11.73
C ILE A 108 -8.38 2.39 -11.23
N GLU A 109 -8.63 2.72 -9.97
CA GLU A 109 -9.99 2.91 -9.45
C GLU A 109 -10.75 3.98 -10.21
N GLU A 110 -10.11 5.14 -10.45
CA GLU A 110 -10.67 6.19 -11.28
C GLU A 110 -10.94 5.72 -12.71
N LEU A 111 -10.02 4.93 -13.30
CA LEU A 111 -10.23 4.35 -14.62
C LEU A 111 -11.39 3.36 -14.65
N ILE A 112 -11.54 2.50 -13.64
CA ILE A 112 -12.66 1.56 -13.52
C ILE A 112 -13.97 2.34 -13.43
N HIS A 113 -14.02 3.39 -12.61
CA HIS A 113 -15.17 4.29 -12.52
C HIS A 113 -15.50 4.91 -13.89
N LEU A 114 -14.51 5.42 -14.62
CA LEU A 114 -14.71 5.94 -15.98
C LEU A 114 -15.26 4.89 -16.96
N TYR A 115 -14.82 3.63 -16.87
CA TYR A 115 -15.38 2.55 -17.70
C TYR A 115 -16.85 2.27 -17.35
N ARG A 116 -17.21 2.25 -16.06
CA ARG A 116 -18.61 2.11 -15.60
C ARG A 116 -19.48 3.25 -16.15
N CYS A 117 -19.03 4.49 -16.01
CA CYS A 117 -19.74 5.67 -16.52
C CYS A 117 -19.90 5.67 -18.05
N LYS A 118 -18.98 5.04 -18.78
CA LYS A 118 -19.07 4.94 -20.24
C LYS A 118 -20.14 3.93 -20.67
N GLU A 119 -20.26 2.83 -19.94
CA GLU A 119 -21.26 1.79 -20.19
C GLU A 119 -22.66 2.28 -19.77
N ASP A 120 -22.74 2.86 -18.57
CA ASP A 120 -23.91 3.56 -18.07
C ASP A 120 -23.89 5.02 -18.52
N ARG A 121 -24.40 5.31 -19.72
CA ARG A 121 -24.57 6.67 -20.29
C ARG A 121 -25.21 7.74 -19.37
N ALA A 122 -25.63 7.37 -18.16
CA ALA A 122 -26.29 8.20 -17.16
C ALA A 122 -25.36 8.70 -16.02
N CYS A 123 -24.12 8.22 -15.88
CA CYS A 123 -23.33 8.45 -14.66
C CYS A 123 -22.49 9.74 -14.64
N ALA A 124 -22.75 10.71 -15.54
CA ALA A 124 -22.21 12.07 -15.44
C ALA A 124 -22.96 12.87 -14.34
N GLY A 125 -22.93 12.37 -13.10
CA GLY A 125 -23.32 13.12 -11.91
C GLY A 125 -22.10 13.90 -11.37
N PRO A 126 -22.31 15.04 -10.68
CA PRO A 126 -21.20 15.83 -10.16
C PRO A 126 -20.38 15.01 -9.16
N VAL A 127 -19.05 15.05 -9.34
CA VAL A 127 -18.07 14.56 -8.37
C VAL A 127 -18.41 15.19 -7.03
N ALA A 128 -18.63 14.38 -5.99
CA ALA A 128 -18.89 14.89 -4.66
C ALA A 128 -17.67 15.70 -4.21
N GLU A 129 -17.82 17.02 -4.09
CA GLU A 129 -16.81 17.88 -3.48
C GLU A 129 -16.65 17.44 -2.02
N ASP A 130 -15.43 17.04 -1.66
CA ASP A 130 -15.04 16.80 -0.28
C ASP A 130 -15.40 18.03 0.56
N THR A 131 -16.44 17.89 1.36
CA THR A 131 -16.75 18.84 2.42
C THR A 131 -15.72 18.60 3.51
N GLN A 132 -14.58 19.30 3.43
CA GLN A 132 -13.67 19.47 4.56
C GLN A 132 -14.18 20.66 5.39
N ALA A 133 -14.66 20.32 6.59
CA ALA A 133 -14.86 21.24 7.71
C ALA A 133 -13.61 21.26 8.60
#